data_AF-A0A327Z2K8-F1
#
_entry.id   AF-A0A327Z2K8-F1
#
_cell.length_a   1.000
_cell.length_b   1.000
_cell.length_c   1.000
_cell.angle_alpha   90.00
_cell.angle_beta   90.00
_cell.angle_gamma   90.00
#
_symmetry.space_group_name_H-M   'P 1'
#
loop_
_entity.id
_entity.type
_entity.pdbx_description
1 polymer ?
#
loop_
_entity_poly.entity_id
_entity_poly.type
_entity_poly.pdbx_seq_one_letter_code
_entity_poly.pdbx_strand_id
1 'polypeptide(L)'
;MEFRGTSGHGRFALGRDAATLDALQQTLTSSGQPGQPSHVVVSGRPGTATMDPGIAGSPDLWILRWQPVDGIWARLDLYATDSDALTAAANGVLFDSSLRCAVPFRLAVLPAGSQVEQCSVDLSRDESETFAEGSLVVGDEQGRWLTVRAQRAEQLGGRLSATVTAGSHKARWQGADILESWVEPCAVEIFLKGKGQGYAASDALEVLGGFALVDRIDDLDAW
;
A
#
# COMPACT_ATOMS: atom_id res chain seq x y z
N MET A 1 -5.15 -0.11 3.70
CA MET A 1 -4.60 1.03 2.94
C MET A 1 -3.59 1.70 3.83
N GLU A 2 -2.39 1.95 3.31
CA GLU A 2 -1.34 2.66 4.05
C GLU A 2 -1.08 4.00 3.35
N PHE A 3 -0.75 5.01 4.13
CA PHE A 3 -0.45 6.36 3.67
C PHE A 3 0.89 6.75 4.25
N ARG A 4 1.77 7.35 3.45
CA ARG A 4 3.04 7.90 3.93
C ARG A 4 3.04 9.41 3.73
N GLY A 5 3.27 10.16 4.79
CA GLY A 5 3.42 11.61 4.75
C GLY A 5 4.69 12.05 5.47
N THR A 6 5.04 13.32 5.32
CA THR A 6 6.22 13.94 5.96
C THR A 6 6.20 13.87 7.49
N SER A 7 5.02 13.72 8.10
CA SER A 7 4.82 13.62 9.54
C SER A 7 4.56 12.19 10.06
N GLY A 8 4.60 11.17 9.20
CA GLY A 8 4.47 9.76 9.61
C GLY A 8 3.66 8.88 8.68
N HIS A 9 3.39 7.66 9.15
CA HIS A 9 2.61 6.63 8.45
C HIS A 9 1.17 6.57 8.97
N GLY A 10 0.20 6.46 8.07
CA GLY A 10 -1.20 6.19 8.39
C GLY A 10 -1.61 4.82 7.88
N ARG A 11 -2.43 4.07 8.63
CA ARG A 11 -3.00 2.80 8.18
C ARG A 11 -4.50 2.80 8.41
N PHE A 12 -5.26 2.56 7.34
CA PHE A 12 -6.71 2.41 7.37
C PHE A 12 -7.13 0.98 7.06
N ALA A 13 -8.03 0.44 7.89
CA ALA A 13 -8.56 -0.92 7.77
C ALA A 13 -10.08 -0.96 8.00
N LEU A 14 -10.74 -1.91 7.33
CA LEU A 14 -12.17 -2.19 7.45
C LEU A 14 -12.40 -3.63 7.91
N GLY A 15 -13.44 -3.82 8.72
CA GLY A 15 -13.90 -5.14 9.18
C GLY A 15 -15.42 -5.22 9.12
N ARG A 16 -15.94 -6.45 8.95
CA ARG A 16 -17.39 -6.72 9.05
C ARG A 16 -17.87 -6.78 10.51
N ASP A 17 -16.94 -6.92 11.44
CA ASP A 17 -17.16 -6.87 12.87
C ASP A 17 -15.93 -6.28 13.57
N ALA A 18 -16.09 -5.94 14.86
CA ALA A 18 -15.00 -5.40 15.67
C ALA A 18 -13.85 -6.40 15.83
N ALA A 19 -14.16 -7.71 15.90
CA ALA A 19 -13.19 -8.78 16.11
C ALA A 19 -12.18 -8.88 14.95
N THR A 20 -12.62 -8.65 13.73
CA THR A 20 -11.77 -8.60 12.53
C THR A 20 -10.68 -7.51 12.66
N LEU A 21 -11.00 -6.40 13.33
CA LEU A 21 -10.04 -5.31 13.58
C LEU A 21 -9.22 -5.52 14.86
N ASP A 22 -9.72 -6.30 15.82
CA ASP A 22 -8.99 -6.67 17.04
C ASP A 22 -7.72 -7.48 16.72
N ALA A 23 -7.75 -8.31 15.67
CA ALA A 23 -6.57 -9.03 15.21
C ALA A 23 -5.43 -8.10 14.74
N LEU A 24 -5.74 -6.85 14.38
CA LEU A 24 -4.76 -5.83 13.99
C LEU A 24 -4.26 -5.00 15.18
N GLN A 25 -4.80 -5.22 16.39
CA GLN A 25 -4.64 -4.36 17.57
C GLN A 25 -3.21 -4.34 18.09
N GLN A 26 -2.69 -3.12 18.29
CA GLN A 26 -1.65 -2.92 19.28
C GLN A 26 -2.33 -2.90 20.64
N THR A 27 -2.07 -3.91 21.45
CA THR A 27 -2.68 -4.05 22.78
C THR A 27 -2.02 -3.14 23.82
N LEU A 28 -0.78 -2.71 23.54
CA LEU A 28 0.06 -1.91 24.41
C LEU A 28 0.64 -0.73 23.64
N THR A 29 0.77 0.41 24.33
CA THR A 29 1.55 1.56 23.90
C THR A 29 3.05 1.24 23.92
N SER A 30 3.86 2.13 23.39
CA SER A 30 5.32 2.13 23.49
C SER A 30 5.83 2.05 24.94
N SER A 31 5.04 2.51 25.92
CA SER A 31 5.33 2.39 27.36
C SER A 31 4.98 1.02 27.96
N GLY A 32 4.46 0.08 27.17
CA GLY A 32 4.06 -1.25 27.62
C GLY A 32 2.78 -1.26 28.46
N GLN A 33 1.99 -0.18 28.42
CA GLN A 33 0.72 -0.05 29.13
C GLN A 33 -0.45 -0.06 28.14
N PRO A 34 -1.68 -0.40 28.56
CA PRO A 34 -2.86 -0.16 27.74
C PRO A 34 -3.01 1.34 27.46
N GLY A 35 -3.20 1.71 26.20
CA GLY A 35 -3.53 3.09 25.83
C GLY A 35 -4.86 3.51 26.47
N GLN A 36 -4.94 4.73 26.99
CA GLN A 36 -6.19 5.21 27.57
C GLN A 36 -7.19 5.57 26.45
N PRO A 37 -8.38 4.95 26.42
CA PRO A 37 -9.38 5.26 25.43
C PRO A 37 -10.05 6.61 25.74
N SER A 38 -10.21 7.41 24.69
CA SER A 38 -10.96 8.65 24.68
C SER A 38 -12.15 8.52 23.72
N HIS A 39 -13.27 9.14 24.07
CA HIS A 39 -14.43 9.19 23.20
C HIS A 39 -14.24 10.28 22.14
N VAL A 40 -14.52 9.94 20.88
CA VAL A 40 -14.50 10.89 19.77
C VAL A 40 -15.76 10.74 18.91
N VAL A 41 -16.04 11.74 18.08
CA VAL A 41 -17.15 11.72 17.12
C VAL A 41 -16.59 11.94 15.72
N VAL A 42 -16.91 11.03 14.80
CA VAL A 42 -16.49 11.06 13.39
C VAL A 42 -17.73 11.07 12.54
N SER A 43 -17.95 12.13 11.75
CA SER A 43 -19.15 12.32 10.92
C SER A 43 -20.47 12.04 11.67
N GLY A 44 -20.56 12.51 12.92
CA GLY A 44 -21.73 12.33 13.79
C GLY A 44 -21.87 10.95 14.42
N ARG A 45 -20.91 10.04 14.23
CA ARG A 45 -20.91 8.68 14.78
C ARG A 45 -19.90 8.52 15.91
N PRO A 46 -20.23 7.78 16.97
CA PRO A 46 -19.35 7.57 18.09
C PRO A 46 -18.15 6.71 17.68
N GLY A 47 -16.99 7.06 18.22
CA GLY A 47 -15.75 6.33 18.06
C GLY A 47 -14.92 6.33 19.34
N THR A 48 -13.87 5.52 19.36
CA THR A 48 -12.89 5.45 20.44
C THR A 48 -11.50 5.65 19.87
N ALA A 49 -10.74 6.56 20.47
CA ALA A 49 -9.36 6.83 20.10
C ALA A 49 -8.43 6.54 21.27
N THR A 50 -7.32 5.85 21.02
CA THR A 50 -6.21 5.69 21.96
C THR A 50 -4.98 6.38 21.40
N MET A 51 -4.24 7.07 22.25
CA MET A 51 -2.99 7.73 21.91
C MET A 51 -1.81 6.96 22.51
N ASP A 52 -0.78 6.76 21.71
CA ASP A 52 0.53 6.29 22.11
C ASP A 52 1.56 7.42 21.88
N PRO A 53 2.16 7.97 22.95
CA PRO A 53 3.06 9.10 22.82
C PRO A 53 4.27 8.78 21.95
N GLY A 54 4.60 9.69 21.04
CA GLY A 54 5.78 9.63 20.20
C GLY A 54 7.06 9.97 20.96
N ILE A 55 8.19 10.00 20.24
CA ILE A 55 9.44 10.57 20.75
C ILE A 55 9.25 12.08 20.89
N ALA A 56 9.84 12.72 21.91
CA ALA A 56 9.75 14.17 22.10
C ALA A 56 10.09 14.93 20.81
N GLY A 57 9.16 15.76 20.34
CA GLY A 57 9.30 16.51 19.08
C GLY A 57 8.76 15.79 17.82
N SER A 58 8.19 14.59 17.97
CA SER A 58 7.45 13.89 16.92
C SER A 58 5.95 13.81 17.25
N PRO A 59 5.06 13.67 16.24
CA PRO A 59 3.63 13.47 16.49
C PRO A 59 3.37 12.14 17.23
N ASP A 60 2.27 12.09 17.97
CA ASP A 60 1.84 10.88 18.67
C ASP A 60 1.15 9.91 17.71
N LEU A 61 1.25 8.61 17.98
CA LEU A 61 0.49 7.61 17.24
C LEU A 61 -0.92 7.53 17.82
N TRP A 62 -1.91 7.82 17.00
CA TRP A 62 -3.32 7.69 17.35
C TRP A 62 -3.92 6.47 16.67
N ILE A 63 -4.71 5.70 17.42
CA ILE A 63 -5.48 4.56 16.92
C ILE A 63 -6.95 4.87 17.18
N LEU A 64 -7.68 5.13 16.10
CA LEU A 64 -9.11 5.41 16.09
C LEU A 64 -9.89 4.19 15.61
N ARG A 65 -10.99 3.88 16.29
CA ARG A 65 -11.96 2.85 15.91
C ARG A 65 -13.39 3.39 15.96
N TRP A 66 -14.17 3.13 14.93
CA TRP A 66 -15.56 3.57 14.84
C TRP A 66 -16.34 2.72 13.84
N GLN A 67 -17.66 2.91 13.81
CA GLN A 67 -18.51 2.38 12.74
C GLN A 67 -18.90 3.51 11.79
N PRO A 68 -18.28 3.66 10.61
CA PRO A 68 -18.64 4.71 9.65
C PRO A 68 -20.05 4.55 9.09
N VAL A 69 -20.51 3.30 8.95
CA VAL A 69 -21.86 2.90 8.59
C VAL A 69 -22.24 1.65 9.39
N ASP A 70 -23.53 1.38 9.54
CA ASP A 70 -24.01 0.26 10.35
C ASP A 70 -23.50 -1.07 9.78
N GLY A 71 -22.91 -1.90 10.64
CA GLY A 71 -22.37 -3.21 10.24
C GLY A 71 -20.98 -3.17 9.60
N ILE A 72 -20.37 -2.00 9.44
CA ILE A 72 -18.97 -1.86 9.03
C ILE A 72 -18.18 -1.22 10.14
N TRP A 73 -17.06 -1.83 10.51
CA TRP A 73 -16.10 -1.27 11.44
C TRP A 73 -14.90 -0.71 10.68
N ALA A 74 -14.41 0.43 11.13
CA ALA A 74 -13.20 1.06 10.62
C ALA A 74 -12.17 1.25 11.71
N ARG A 75 -10.91 1.22 11.28
CA ARG A 75 -9.76 1.57 12.09
C ARG A 75 -8.83 2.49 11.31
N LEU A 76 -8.35 3.54 11.97
CA LEU A 76 -7.33 4.44 11.48
C LEU A 76 -6.18 4.53 12.50
N ASP A 77 -5.01 4.06 12.10
CA ASP A 77 -3.75 4.33 12.79
C ASP A 77 -3.13 5.55 12.11
N LEU A 78 -2.78 6.60 12.84
CA LEU A 78 -2.25 7.84 12.25
C LEU A 78 -1.35 8.57 13.24
N TYR A 79 -0.19 9.00 12.77
CA TYR A 79 0.61 9.99 13.49
C TYR A 79 -0.04 11.37 13.37
N ALA A 80 -0.52 11.91 14.49
CA ALA A 80 -1.27 13.17 14.54
C ALA A 80 -0.91 14.00 15.78
N THR A 81 -1.07 15.32 15.67
CA THR A 81 -0.78 16.24 16.78
C THR A 81 -1.79 16.18 17.91
N ASP A 82 -3.03 15.82 17.58
CA ASP A 82 -4.17 15.80 18.50
C ASP A 82 -5.34 14.98 17.91
N SER A 83 -6.40 14.83 18.71
CA SER A 83 -7.63 14.13 18.32
C SER A 83 -8.42 14.85 17.22
N ASP A 84 -8.26 16.16 17.06
CA ASP A 84 -8.99 16.94 16.04
C ASP A 84 -8.38 16.67 14.66
N ALA A 85 -7.05 16.60 14.55
CA ALA A 85 -6.35 16.17 13.35
C ALA A 85 -6.70 14.72 12.96
N LEU A 86 -6.79 13.83 13.95
CA LEU A 86 -7.22 12.44 13.74
C LEU A 86 -8.66 12.35 13.19
N THR A 87 -9.59 13.07 13.80
CA THR A 87 -11.00 13.06 13.38
C THR A 87 -11.19 13.76 12.03
N ALA A 88 -10.45 14.82 11.75
CA ALA A 88 -10.44 15.47 10.43
C ALA A 88 -9.99 14.51 9.33
N ALA A 89 -8.91 13.74 9.57
CA ALA A 89 -8.46 12.71 8.63
C ALA A 89 -9.53 11.61 8.43
N ALA A 90 -10.15 11.15 9.52
CA ALA A 90 -11.21 10.14 9.45
C ALA A 90 -12.47 10.64 8.71
N ASN A 91 -12.83 11.91 8.84
CA ASN A 91 -13.94 12.54 8.12
C ASN A 91 -13.69 12.66 6.60
N GLY A 92 -12.42 12.62 6.17
CA GLY A 92 -12.05 12.63 4.76
C GLY A 92 -12.27 11.29 4.04
N VAL A 93 -12.56 10.21 4.78
CA VAL A 93 -12.77 8.88 4.18
C VAL A 93 -14.21 8.79 3.65
N LEU A 94 -14.33 8.56 2.34
CA LEU A 94 -15.61 8.36 1.67
C LEU A 94 -16.04 6.90 1.76
N PHE A 95 -17.26 6.65 2.25
CA PHE A 95 -17.85 5.31 2.43
C PHE A 95 -19.02 5.03 1.49
N ASP A 96 -19.43 6.02 0.70
CA ASP A 96 -20.53 5.96 -0.26
C ASP A 96 -20.07 5.61 -1.69
N SER A 97 -18.76 5.46 -1.87
CA SER A 97 -18.12 5.28 -3.17
C SER A 97 -17.10 4.15 -3.10
N SER A 98 -17.11 3.27 -4.11
CA SER A 98 -16.04 2.28 -4.31
C SER A 98 -15.15 2.74 -5.46
N LEU A 99 -13.90 3.09 -5.16
CA LEU A 99 -12.91 3.38 -6.18
C LEU A 99 -12.19 2.09 -6.58
N ARG A 100 -11.90 1.94 -7.87
CA ARG A 100 -10.92 0.94 -8.31
C ARG A 100 -9.55 1.44 -7.89
N CYS A 101 -8.75 0.58 -7.27
CA CYS A 101 -7.35 0.89 -7.05
C CYS A 101 -6.66 1.02 -8.41
N ALA A 102 -5.95 2.12 -8.60
CA ALA A 102 -5.21 2.42 -9.81
C ALA A 102 -3.73 2.57 -9.44
N VAL A 103 -2.87 2.06 -10.30
CA VAL A 103 -1.41 2.21 -10.25
C VAL A 103 -0.98 2.83 -11.58
N PRO A 104 0.12 3.60 -11.64
CA PRO A 104 0.57 4.27 -12.87
C PRO A 104 1.26 3.31 -13.84
N PHE A 105 0.81 2.06 -13.92
CA PHE A 105 1.31 1.07 -14.86
C PHE A 105 0.25 0.05 -15.23
N ARG A 106 0.44 -0.57 -16.40
CA ARG A 106 -0.38 -1.65 -16.91
C ARG A 106 0.44 -2.92 -17.10
N LEU A 107 -0.21 -4.06 -16.91
CA LEU A 107 0.30 -5.38 -17.27
C LEU A 107 -0.51 -5.88 -18.47
N ALA A 108 0.07 -5.81 -19.67
CA ALA A 108 -0.59 -6.26 -20.89
C ALA A 108 -0.74 -7.79 -20.96
N VAL A 109 0.08 -8.50 -20.17
CA VAL A 109 0.08 -9.96 -20.08
C VAL A 109 0.10 -10.36 -18.61
N LEU A 110 -0.72 -11.36 -18.27
CA LEU A 110 -0.74 -12.01 -16.97
C LEU A 110 -0.50 -13.52 -17.18
N PRO A 111 0.06 -14.23 -16.18
CA PRO A 111 0.18 -15.69 -16.25
C PRO A 111 -1.16 -16.35 -16.56
N ALA A 112 -1.14 -17.47 -17.28
CA ALA A 112 -2.36 -18.15 -17.71
C ALA A 112 -3.23 -18.56 -16.49
N GLY A 113 -4.52 -18.21 -16.55
CA GLY A 113 -5.51 -18.49 -15.50
C GLY A 113 -5.41 -17.58 -14.26
N SER A 114 -4.54 -16.56 -14.30
CA SER A 114 -4.38 -15.62 -13.19
C SER A 114 -5.23 -14.36 -13.35
N GLN A 115 -5.39 -13.64 -12.25
CA GLN A 115 -6.04 -12.33 -12.18
C GLN A 115 -5.35 -11.43 -11.15
N VAL A 116 -5.60 -10.12 -11.24
CA VAL A 116 -5.18 -9.18 -10.20
C VAL A 116 -6.05 -9.39 -8.96
N GLU A 117 -5.43 -9.73 -7.83
CA GLU A 117 -6.12 -10.00 -6.56
C GLU A 117 -5.98 -8.85 -5.57
N GLN A 118 -4.88 -8.10 -5.66
CA GLN A 118 -4.58 -7.00 -4.75
C GLN A 118 -3.88 -5.87 -5.50
N CYS A 119 -4.18 -4.66 -5.08
CA CYS A 119 -3.52 -3.45 -5.54
C CYS A 119 -3.17 -2.61 -4.31
N SER A 120 -1.99 -2.00 -4.33
CA SER A 120 -1.54 -1.04 -3.33
C SER A 120 -0.88 0.13 -4.05
N VAL A 121 -1.11 1.33 -3.55
CA VAL A 121 -0.44 2.53 -4.05
C VAL A 121 -0.09 3.42 -2.87
N ASP A 122 1.16 3.86 -2.87
CA ASP A 122 1.70 4.83 -1.93
C ASP A 122 1.88 6.14 -2.71
N LEU A 123 1.16 7.17 -2.28
CA LEU A 123 1.30 8.52 -2.81
C LEU A 123 2.35 9.29 -2.01
N SER A 124 3.10 10.14 -2.70
CA SER A 124 3.99 11.12 -2.09
C SER A 124 3.26 12.47 -1.93
N ARG A 125 3.72 13.26 -0.95
CA ARG A 125 3.23 14.62 -0.69
C ARG A 125 4.08 15.69 -1.37
N ASP A 126 5.11 15.31 -2.11
CA ASP A 126 5.87 16.25 -2.94
C ASP A 126 4.98 16.70 -4.12
N GLU A 127 4.76 18.01 -4.26
CA GLU A 127 3.93 18.56 -5.34
C GLU A 127 4.48 18.22 -6.75
N SER A 128 5.77 17.89 -6.84
CA SER A 128 6.42 17.47 -8.08
C SER A 128 6.42 15.95 -8.30
N GLU A 129 6.24 15.15 -7.24
CA GLU A 129 6.18 13.68 -7.30
C GLU A 129 5.00 13.17 -6.47
N THR A 130 3.86 12.93 -7.13
CA THR A 130 2.66 12.40 -6.46
C THR A 130 2.74 10.89 -6.29
N PHE A 131 3.49 10.19 -7.16
CA PHE A 131 3.67 8.74 -7.07
C PHE A 131 4.97 8.34 -6.37
N ALA A 132 4.87 7.53 -5.30
CA ALA A 132 6.02 6.94 -4.61
C ALA A 132 6.23 5.45 -4.98
N GLU A 133 5.20 4.63 -4.76
CA GLU A 133 5.23 3.19 -5.02
C GLU A 133 3.85 2.69 -5.44
N GLY A 134 3.79 1.71 -6.33
CA GLY A 134 2.57 1.01 -6.71
C GLY A 134 2.85 -0.47 -6.84
N SER A 135 1.93 -1.31 -6.40
CA SER A 135 2.05 -2.76 -6.54
C SER A 135 0.74 -3.44 -6.89
N LEU A 136 0.87 -4.50 -7.70
CA LEU A 136 -0.20 -5.43 -8.03
C LEU A 136 0.22 -6.84 -7.59
N VAL A 137 -0.67 -7.54 -6.88
CA VAL A 137 -0.53 -8.98 -6.66
C VAL A 137 -1.40 -9.69 -7.68
N VAL A 138 -0.77 -10.57 -8.45
CA VAL A 138 -1.42 -11.43 -9.44
C VAL A 138 -1.44 -12.83 -8.87
N GLY A 139 -2.61 -13.47 -8.86
CA GLY A 139 -2.80 -14.80 -8.30
C GLY A 139 -3.80 -15.65 -9.07
N ASP A 140 -3.86 -16.94 -8.73
CA ASP A 140 -4.83 -17.89 -9.29
C ASP A 140 -5.47 -18.79 -8.23
N GLU A 141 -6.46 -19.58 -8.65
CA GLU A 141 -7.19 -20.50 -7.78
C GLU A 141 -6.33 -21.63 -7.19
N GLN A 142 -5.13 -21.86 -7.73
CA GLN A 142 -4.18 -22.86 -7.24
C GLN A 142 -3.29 -22.29 -6.13
N GLY A 143 -3.46 -21.01 -5.78
CA GLY A 143 -2.65 -20.30 -4.79
C GLY A 143 -1.26 -19.93 -5.30
N ARG A 144 -1.06 -19.92 -6.63
CA ARG A 144 0.14 -19.34 -7.23
C ARG A 144 0.01 -17.84 -7.25
N TRP A 145 1.09 -17.12 -7.01
CA TRP A 145 1.06 -15.66 -7.00
C TRP A 145 2.42 -15.06 -7.40
N LEU A 146 2.39 -13.80 -7.82
CA LEU A 146 3.54 -12.91 -7.95
C LEU A 146 3.13 -11.49 -7.58
N THR A 147 4.09 -10.66 -7.17
CA THR A 147 3.88 -9.22 -6.98
C THR A 147 4.67 -8.46 -8.02
N VAL A 148 4.02 -7.56 -8.75
CA VAL A 148 4.70 -6.54 -9.55
C VAL A 148 4.69 -5.25 -8.75
N ARG A 149 5.87 -4.68 -8.50
CA ARG A 149 6.06 -3.40 -7.81
C ARG A 149 6.79 -2.43 -8.72
N ALA A 150 6.28 -1.22 -8.84
CA ALA A 150 6.98 -0.09 -9.42
C ALA A 150 7.21 0.96 -8.32
N GLN A 151 8.45 1.41 -8.15
CA GLN A 151 8.81 2.46 -7.21
C GLN A 151 9.80 3.43 -7.87
N ARG A 152 9.88 4.67 -7.38
CA ARG A 152 10.81 5.68 -7.92
C ARG A 152 12.26 5.16 -7.88
N ALA A 153 12.93 5.16 -9.03
CA ALA A 153 14.28 4.58 -9.14
C ALA A 153 15.31 5.28 -8.25
N GLU A 154 15.12 6.58 -7.99
CA GLU A 154 15.97 7.38 -7.10
C GLU A 154 16.00 6.85 -5.67
N GLN A 155 14.93 6.18 -5.23
CA GLN A 155 14.83 5.59 -3.89
C GLN A 155 15.65 4.29 -3.75
N LEU A 156 16.00 3.63 -4.85
CA LEU A 156 16.68 2.32 -4.84
C LEU A 156 18.19 2.40 -5.04
N GLY A 157 18.74 3.56 -5.41
CA GLY A 157 20.18 3.82 -5.48
C GLY A 157 20.97 2.79 -6.31
N GLY A 158 21.06 2.98 -7.63
CA GLY A 158 21.97 2.16 -8.45
C GLY A 158 21.62 2.13 -9.94
N ARG A 159 22.58 1.67 -10.75
CA ARG A 159 22.41 1.42 -12.20
C ARG A 159 22.37 -0.09 -12.44
N LEU A 160 21.33 -0.56 -13.14
CA LEU A 160 21.14 -1.98 -13.45
C LEU A 160 22.25 -2.52 -14.36
N SER A 161 22.94 -3.57 -13.92
CA SER A 161 23.72 -4.45 -14.80
C SER A 161 22.82 -5.58 -15.31
N ALA A 162 22.12 -5.33 -16.42
CA ALA A 162 21.15 -6.27 -16.97
C ALA A 162 21.81 -7.57 -17.47
N THR A 163 21.20 -8.71 -17.15
CA THR A 163 21.66 -10.06 -17.53
C THR A 163 20.64 -10.83 -18.36
N VAL A 164 19.39 -10.35 -18.41
CA VAL A 164 18.28 -10.96 -19.15
C VAL A 164 17.44 -9.89 -19.84
N THR A 165 16.57 -10.32 -20.75
CA THR A 165 15.63 -9.45 -21.46
C THR A 165 14.23 -10.03 -21.37
N ALA A 166 13.26 -9.15 -21.15
CA ALA A 166 11.84 -9.44 -21.06
C ALA A 166 11.09 -8.50 -22.01
N GLY A 167 10.74 -8.99 -23.20
CA GLY A 167 10.23 -8.12 -24.27
C GLY A 167 11.25 -7.04 -24.64
N SER A 168 10.87 -5.76 -24.53
CA SER A 168 11.76 -4.61 -24.72
C SER A 168 12.58 -4.23 -23.48
N HIS A 169 12.28 -4.82 -22.32
CA HIS A 169 12.85 -4.42 -21.04
C HIS A 169 14.12 -5.18 -20.73
N LYS A 170 15.15 -4.45 -20.31
CA LYS A 170 16.38 -5.02 -19.76
C LYS A 170 16.18 -5.29 -18.28
N ALA A 171 16.57 -6.49 -17.83
CA ALA A 171 16.36 -6.89 -16.45
C ALA A 171 17.54 -7.68 -15.89
N ARG A 172 17.58 -7.83 -14.57
CA ARG A 172 18.46 -8.76 -13.88
C ARG A 172 17.68 -9.53 -12.83
N TRP A 173 18.15 -10.74 -12.54
CA TRP A 173 17.70 -11.47 -11.37
C TRP A 173 18.48 -11.01 -10.13
N GLN A 174 17.76 -10.73 -9.04
CA GLN A 174 18.31 -10.66 -7.70
C GLN A 174 18.01 -11.99 -6.99
N GLY A 175 19.05 -12.81 -6.84
CA GLY A 175 18.87 -14.18 -6.36
C GLY A 175 18.01 -15.00 -7.33
N ALA A 176 17.15 -15.87 -6.80
CA ALA A 176 16.28 -16.75 -7.60
C ALA A 176 14.85 -16.22 -7.77
N ASP A 177 14.46 -15.17 -7.04
CA ASP A 177 13.04 -14.90 -6.76
C ASP A 177 12.59 -13.48 -7.10
N ILE A 178 13.51 -12.58 -7.48
CA ILE A 178 13.18 -11.19 -7.80
C ILE A 178 13.76 -10.84 -9.17
N LEU A 179 12.88 -10.49 -10.12
CA LEU A 179 13.28 -9.94 -11.41
C LEU A 179 13.17 -8.42 -11.34
N GLU A 180 14.29 -7.73 -11.55
CA GLU A 180 14.37 -6.28 -11.42
C GLU A 180 14.70 -5.64 -12.77
N SER A 181 14.03 -4.53 -13.09
CA SER A 181 14.20 -3.73 -14.30
C SER A 181 14.11 -2.24 -14.01
N TRP A 182 14.72 -1.42 -14.85
CA TRP A 182 14.56 0.04 -14.82
C TRP A 182 13.72 0.44 -16.01
N VAL A 183 12.52 0.95 -15.73
CA VAL A 183 11.57 1.50 -16.69
C VAL A 183 11.36 2.93 -16.26
N GLU A 184 12.19 3.85 -16.77
CA GLU A 184 12.28 5.22 -16.26
C GLU A 184 10.91 5.92 -16.20
N PRO A 185 10.60 6.63 -15.10
CA PRO A 185 11.49 6.94 -13.96
C PRO A 185 11.43 5.90 -12.81
N CYS A 186 10.80 4.75 -13.03
CA CYS A 186 10.62 3.71 -12.01
C CYS A 186 11.66 2.60 -12.12
N ALA A 187 11.99 2.01 -10.98
CA ALA A 187 12.47 0.65 -10.92
C ALA A 187 11.29 -0.28 -10.68
N VAL A 188 11.30 -1.40 -11.39
CA VAL A 188 10.23 -2.39 -11.43
C VAL A 188 10.78 -3.70 -10.91
N GLU A 189 10.12 -4.28 -9.93
CA GLU A 189 10.48 -5.55 -9.32
C GLU A 189 9.31 -6.53 -9.42
N ILE A 190 9.58 -7.75 -9.87
CA ILE A 190 8.63 -8.85 -9.85
C ILE A 190 9.09 -9.87 -8.82
N PHE A 191 8.31 -10.04 -7.76
CA PHE A 191 8.57 -10.96 -6.66
C PHE A 191 7.84 -12.29 -6.87
N LEU A 192 8.57 -13.39 -6.76
CA LEU A 192 8.05 -14.76 -6.83
C LEU A 192 7.89 -15.41 -5.44
N LYS A 193 8.31 -14.77 -4.34
CA LYS A 193 8.21 -15.29 -2.94
C LYS A 193 7.48 -14.36 -1.96
N GLY A 194 6.62 -14.93 -1.09
CA GLY A 194 5.57 -14.19 -0.37
C GLY A 194 4.33 -15.02 -0.02
N LYS A 195 3.16 -14.72 -0.62
CA LYS A 195 1.80 -15.11 -0.19
C LYS A 195 1.37 -16.58 -0.41
N GLY A 196 2.26 -17.49 -0.83
CA GLY A 196 1.94 -18.83 -1.36
C GLY A 196 3.03 -19.41 -2.28
N GLN A 197 2.69 -20.30 -3.22
CA GLN A 197 3.65 -20.77 -4.24
C GLN A 197 3.91 -19.67 -5.28
N GLY A 198 5.17 -19.43 -5.63
CA GLY A 198 5.51 -18.49 -6.69
C GLY A 198 5.16 -19.03 -8.08
N TYR A 199 4.89 -18.12 -9.02
CA TYR A 199 4.96 -18.44 -10.44
C TYR A 199 6.39 -18.80 -10.88
N ALA A 200 6.53 -19.37 -12.09
CA ALA A 200 7.83 -19.71 -12.64
C ALA A 200 8.60 -18.45 -13.09
N ALA A 201 9.92 -18.56 -13.21
CA ALA A 201 10.77 -17.48 -13.69
C ALA A 201 10.39 -16.99 -15.11
N SER A 202 9.87 -17.87 -15.96
CA SER A 202 9.34 -17.51 -17.28
C SER A 202 8.12 -16.60 -17.20
N ASP A 203 7.24 -16.81 -16.21
CA ASP A 203 6.04 -16.01 -16.03
C ASP A 203 6.40 -14.58 -15.63
N ALA A 204 7.43 -14.41 -14.79
CA ALA A 204 7.95 -13.08 -14.46
C ALA A 204 8.50 -12.34 -15.68
N LEU A 205 9.24 -13.04 -16.56
CA LEU A 205 9.75 -12.44 -17.81
C LEU A 205 8.60 -12.04 -18.75
N GLU A 206 7.54 -12.85 -18.83
CA GLU A 206 6.37 -12.54 -19.65
C GLU A 206 5.61 -11.32 -19.10
N VAL A 207 5.37 -11.28 -17.79
CA VAL A 207 4.72 -10.14 -17.12
C VAL A 207 5.54 -8.86 -17.26
N LEU A 208 6.86 -8.93 -17.05
CA LEU A 208 7.72 -7.77 -17.27
C LEU A 208 7.68 -7.34 -18.74
N GLY A 209 7.69 -8.27 -19.69
CA GLY A 209 7.59 -7.97 -21.12
C GLY A 209 6.31 -7.22 -21.51
N GLY A 210 5.22 -7.44 -20.78
CA GLY A 210 3.95 -6.72 -20.93
C GLY A 210 3.80 -5.47 -20.06
N PHE A 211 4.80 -5.14 -19.23
CA PHE A 211 4.76 -3.97 -18.34
C PHE A 211 4.91 -2.68 -19.12
N ALA A 212 4.08 -1.68 -18.82
CA ALA A 212 4.25 -0.31 -19.29
C ALA A 212 3.77 0.70 -18.24
N LEU A 213 4.55 1.75 -18.03
CA LEU A 213 4.10 2.93 -17.27
C LEU A 213 3.05 3.71 -18.09
N VAL A 214 2.21 4.45 -17.37
CA VAL A 214 1.38 5.50 -17.99
C VAL A 214 2.25 6.72 -18.34
N ASP A 215 1.83 7.51 -19.32
CA ASP A 215 2.65 8.63 -19.82
C ASP A 215 2.89 9.73 -18.77
N ARG A 216 1.96 9.89 -17.82
CA ARG A 216 2.00 10.91 -16.76
C ARG A 216 1.79 10.26 -15.41
N ILE A 217 2.85 9.67 -14.86
CA ILE A 217 2.78 8.90 -13.61
C ILE A 217 2.39 9.75 -12.39
N ASP A 218 2.59 11.06 -12.44
CA ASP A 218 2.20 11.99 -11.37
C ASP A 218 0.83 12.62 -11.57
N ASP A 219 0.13 12.28 -12.67
CA ASP A 219 -1.27 12.68 -12.87
C ASP A 219 -2.19 11.52 -12.51
N LEU A 220 -2.85 11.61 -11.36
CA LEU A 220 -3.80 10.60 -10.87
C LEU A 220 -4.97 10.36 -11.84
N ASP A 221 -5.34 11.36 -12.66
CA ASP A 221 -6.41 11.21 -13.66
C ASP A 221 -5.93 10.43 -14.91
N ALA A 222 -4.62 10.19 -15.03
CA ALA A 222 -4.02 9.45 -16.15
C ALA A 222 -3.75 7.96 -15.84
N TRP A 223 -4.10 7.49 -14.65
CA TRP A 223 -3.85 6.12 -14.18
C TRP A 223 -4.92 5.12 -14.67
#